data_AF-A0A3B8KXA2-F1
#
_entry.id   AF-A0A3B8KXA2-F1
#
_cell.length_a   1.000
_cell.length_b   1.000
_cell.length_c   1.000
_cell.angle_alpha   90.00
_cell.angle_beta   90.00
_cell.angle_gamma   90.00
#
_symmetry.space_group_name_H-M   'P 1'
#
loop_
_entity.id
_entity.type
_entity.pdbx_description
1 polymer ?
#
loop_
_entity_poly.entity_id
_entity_poly.type
_entity_poly.pdbx_seq_one_letter_code
_entity_poly.pdbx_strand_id
1 'polypeptide(L)'
;DWLGHDWASRAREAGCAVITDISDRDEMVAAVLAVLDDEATESDPASPLTLDPELVADFFALGSCYLQMELLTRHMHHFGNLDEVFLQREVVMAAESVVADDAETARTHLKTCFESLHEARERFYPVDCYLIDLCLVVPEVADEHFRKLLVGESPVNLMLRVADAETIVEDQPELAGLIREAWERETIDVVGGDYEEIPVPLVPVDSLLWDLQRGRSTLKRLFGREPTTWARRRFGLAPLLPQLLSRSGYHSALHFLLDDGLYPDSEQSKLRWEGCDGTVVDAMSRIPLAA
;
A
#
# COMPACT_ATOMS: atom_id res chain seq x y z
N ASP A 1 -12.98 -12.13 11.80
CA ASP A 1 -14.42 -12.47 11.82
C ASP A 1 -15.20 -11.59 12.77
N TRP A 2 -15.74 -10.48 12.27
CA TRP A 2 -16.49 -9.50 13.05
C TRP A 2 -17.97 -9.41 12.66
N LEU A 3 -18.33 -9.92 11.49
CA LEU A 3 -19.71 -10.06 11.04
C LEU A 3 -20.21 -11.46 11.42
N GLY A 4 -21.46 -11.55 11.89
CA GLY A 4 -22.09 -12.84 12.17
C GLY A 4 -22.10 -13.72 10.93
N HIS A 5 -21.98 -15.04 11.07
CA HIS A 5 -21.91 -15.97 9.93
C HIS A 5 -23.12 -15.87 8.97
N ASP A 6 -24.22 -15.26 9.40
CA ASP A 6 -25.46 -15.06 8.65
C ASP A 6 -25.62 -13.63 8.07
N TRP A 7 -24.65 -12.74 8.24
CA TRP A 7 -24.78 -11.32 7.86
C TRP A 7 -25.18 -11.15 6.39
N ALA A 8 -24.56 -11.92 5.50
CA ALA A 8 -24.80 -11.85 4.07
C ALA A 8 -26.22 -12.34 3.70
N SER A 9 -26.76 -13.33 4.42
CA SER A 9 -28.16 -13.77 4.22
C SER A 9 -29.12 -12.68 4.67
N ARG A 10 -28.88 -12.13 5.88
CA ARG A 10 -29.72 -11.07 6.46
C ARG A 10 -29.73 -9.80 5.63
N ALA A 11 -28.59 -9.42 5.04
CA ALA A 11 -28.49 -8.29 4.14
C ALA A 11 -29.35 -8.51 2.88
N ARG A 12 -29.26 -9.68 2.25
CA ARG A 12 -30.10 -10.02 1.08
C ARG A 12 -31.58 -10.07 1.43
N GLU A 13 -31.95 -10.63 2.57
CA GLU A 13 -33.34 -10.64 3.08
C GLU A 13 -33.90 -9.24 3.33
N ALA A 14 -33.03 -8.29 3.70
CA ALA A 14 -33.39 -6.88 3.86
C ALA A 14 -33.45 -6.09 2.54
N GLY A 15 -33.20 -6.75 1.40
CA GLY A 15 -33.22 -6.13 0.07
C GLY A 15 -31.89 -5.53 -0.37
N CYS A 16 -30.79 -5.76 0.35
CA CYS A 16 -29.47 -5.29 -0.07
C CYS A 16 -28.86 -6.24 -1.11
N ALA A 17 -28.20 -5.69 -2.13
CA ALA A 17 -27.27 -6.45 -2.94
C ALA A 17 -25.97 -6.71 -2.17
N VAL A 18 -25.44 -7.93 -2.28
CA VAL A 18 -24.22 -8.36 -1.59
C VAL A 18 -23.23 -8.87 -2.62
N ILE A 19 -22.13 -8.14 -2.77
CA ILE A 19 -21.01 -8.45 -3.66
C ILE A 19 -19.91 -9.11 -2.82
N THR A 20 -19.40 -10.25 -3.27
CA THR A 20 -18.36 -11.03 -2.58
C THR A 20 -17.35 -11.58 -3.57
N ASP A 21 -16.16 -11.91 -3.08
CA ASP A 21 -15.10 -12.61 -3.83
C ASP A 21 -14.56 -11.85 -5.06
N ILE A 22 -14.63 -10.52 -5.03
CA ILE A 22 -14.02 -9.65 -6.04
C ILE A 22 -12.88 -8.86 -5.38
N SER A 23 -11.70 -8.93 -5.97
CA SER A 23 -10.52 -8.16 -5.55
C SER A 23 -10.14 -7.06 -6.54
N ASP A 24 -10.52 -7.20 -7.82
CA ASP A 24 -10.26 -6.19 -8.83
C ASP A 24 -11.25 -5.03 -8.72
N ARG A 25 -10.73 -3.79 -8.78
CA ARG A 25 -11.53 -2.58 -8.61
C ARG A 25 -12.55 -2.41 -9.72
N ASP A 26 -12.14 -2.61 -10.98
CA ASP A 26 -13.01 -2.36 -12.13
C ASP A 26 -14.13 -3.39 -12.19
N GLU A 27 -13.81 -4.66 -11.87
CA GLU A 27 -14.81 -5.71 -11.69
C GLU A 27 -15.80 -5.39 -10.56
N MET A 28 -15.31 -4.86 -9.43
CA MET A 28 -16.17 -4.49 -8.30
C MET A 28 -17.10 -3.33 -8.64
N VAL A 29 -16.59 -2.30 -9.33
CA VAL A 29 -17.40 -1.17 -9.79
C VAL A 29 -18.46 -1.63 -10.78
N ALA A 30 -18.09 -2.47 -11.75
CA ALA A 30 -19.03 -3.04 -12.71
C ALA A 30 -20.14 -3.85 -12.01
N ALA A 31 -19.79 -4.64 -11.00
CA ALA A 31 -20.75 -5.41 -10.22
C ALA A 31 -21.72 -4.52 -9.41
N VAL A 32 -21.23 -3.41 -8.84
CA VAL A 32 -22.08 -2.43 -8.12
C VAL A 32 -23.04 -1.74 -9.10
N LEU A 33 -22.54 -1.28 -10.25
CA LEU A 33 -23.37 -0.58 -11.23
C LEU A 33 -24.45 -1.48 -11.83
N ALA A 34 -24.14 -2.75 -12.11
CA ALA A 34 -25.11 -3.71 -12.63
C ALA A 34 -26.33 -3.88 -11.70
N VAL A 35 -26.14 -3.84 -10.38
CA VAL A 35 -27.23 -3.89 -9.41
C VAL A 35 -28.13 -2.66 -9.51
N LEU A 36 -27.55 -1.48 -9.68
CA LEU A 36 -28.29 -0.22 -9.77
C LEU A 36 -29.06 -0.11 -11.09
N ASP A 37 -28.49 -0.62 -12.18
CA ASP A 37 -29.12 -0.67 -13.49
C ASP A 37 -30.32 -1.63 -13.54
N ASP A 38 -30.27 -2.75 -12.81
CA ASP A 38 -31.40 -3.70 -12.69
C ASP A 38 -32.60 -3.08 -11.94
N GLU A 39 -32.37 -2.10 -11.06
CA GLU A 39 -33.43 -1.34 -10.35
C GLU A 39 -33.93 -0.11 -11.13
N ALA A 40 -33.15 0.37 -12.11
CA ALA A 40 -33.49 1.51 -12.96
C ALA A 40 -34.52 1.15 -14.03
N THR A 41 -35.79 1.09 -13.62
CA THR A 41 -36.94 0.89 -14.53
C THR A 41 -37.01 1.97 -15.63
N GLU A 42 -36.80 1.57 -16.89
CA GLU A 42 -37.27 2.18 -18.18
C GLU A 42 -37.25 3.72 -18.36
N SER A 43 -36.48 4.47 -17.57
CA SER A 43 -36.51 5.94 -17.59
C SER A 43 -35.18 6.54 -18.05
N ASP A 44 -35.21 7.02 -19.29
CA ASP A 44 -34.22 7.85 -19.99
C ASP A 44 -32.95 7.15 -20.51
N PRO A 45 -32.75 7.09 -21.85
CA PRO A 45 -31.46 6.78 -22.43
C PRO A 45 -30.56 8.01 -22.29
N ALA A 46 -30.08 8.27 -21.07
CA ALA A 46 -29.02 9.23 -20.88
C ALA A 46 -27.80 8.72 -21.66
N SER A 47 -27.31 9.53 -22.61
CA SER A 47 -25.99 9.33 -23.22
C SER A 47 -24.98 8.94 -22.14
N PRO A 48 -24.02 8.05 -22.40
CA PRO A 48 -23.05 7.65 -21.40
C PRO A 48 -22.41 8.91 -20.80
N LEU A 49 -22.72 9.16 -19.52
CA LEU A 49 -22.17 10.25 -18.74
C LEU A 49 -20.66 10.06 -18.79
N THR A 50 -19.98 10.93 -19.53
CA THR A 50 -18.52 10.91 -19.61
C THR A 50 -18.03 11.67 -18.38
N LEU A 51 -17.82 10.93 -17.29
CA LEU A 51 -17.35 11.49 -16.03
C LEU A 51 -15.84 11.75 -16.09
N ASP A 52 -15.39 12.82 -15.44
CA ASP A 52 -13.96 13.08 -15.24
C ASP A 52 -13.34 11.96 -14.38
N PRO A 53 -12.37 11.18 -14.91
CA PRO A 53 -11.74 10.09 -14.17
C PRO A 53 -11.06 10.52 -12.87
N GLU A 54 -10.55 11.76 -12.80
CA GLU A 54 -9.93 12.27 -11.57
C GLU A 54 -10.97 12.48 -10.47
N LEU A 55 -12.13 13.04 -10.80
CA LEU A 55 -13.20 13.23 -9.83
C LEU A 55 -13.76 11.90 -9.35
N VAL A 56 -13.91 10.93 -10.25
CA VAL A 56 -14.30 9.57 -9.88
C VAL A 56 -13.29 8.95 -8.90
N ALA A 57 -11.99 9.15 -9.13
CA ALA A 57 -10.94 8.71 -8.21
C ALA A 57 -11.05 9.41 -6.84
N ASP A 58 -11.38 10.70 -6.79
CA ASP A 58 -11.59 11.44 -5.54
C ASP A 58 -12.77 10.88 -4.72
N PHE A 59 -13.86 10.44 -5.36
CA PHE A 59 -14.97 9.77 -4.66
C PHE A 59 -14.54 8.43 -4.05
N PHE A 60 -13.75 7.62 -4.78
CA PHE A 60 -13.20 6.39 -4.23
C PHE A 60 -12.22 6.65 -3.08
N ALA A 61 -11.40 7.69 -3.19
CA ALA A 61 -10.51 8.12 -2.12
C ALA A 61 -11.30 8.55 -0.88
N LEU A 62 -12.39 9.31 -1.06
CA LEU A 62 -13.25 9.74 0.04
C LEU A 62 -13.89 8.56 0.78
N GLY A 63 -14.44 7.60 0.04
CA GLY A 63 -15.01 6.38 0.63
C GLY A 63 -13.96 5.57 1.42
N SER A 64 -12.74 5.47 0.87
CA SER A 64 -11.63 4.80 1.54
C SER A 64 -11.20 5.53 2.83
N CYS A 65 -11.10 6.87 2.81
CA CYS A 65 -10.79 7.67 3.98
C CYS A 65 -11.87 7.58 5.06
N TYR A 66 -13.15 7.58 4.67
CA TYR A 66 -14.26 7.39 5.60
C TYR A 66 -14.19 6.02 6.28
N LEU A 67 -13.97 4.95 5.51
CA LEU A 67 -13.80 3.60 6.06
C LEU A 67 -12.61 3.52 7.03
N GLN A 68 -11.46 4.08 6.67
CA GLN A 68 -10.28 4.11 7.53
C GLN A 68 -10.56 4.86 8.84
N MET A 69 -11.27 6.00 8.78
CA MET A 69 -11.66 6.78 9.95
C MET A 69 -12.60 5.97 10.88
N GLU A 70 -13.56 5.25 10.32
CA GLU A 70 -14.46 4.36 11.07
C GLU A 70 -13.69 3.23 11.77
N LEU A 71 -12.78 2.57 11.05
CA LEU A 71 -11.94 1.52 11.62
C LEU A 71 -11.03 2.05 12.74
N LEU A 72 -10.42 3.22 12.53
CA LEU A 72 -9.55 3.86 13.50
C LEU A 72 -10.32 4.25 14.78
N THR A 73 -11.49 4.87 14.63
CA THR A 73 -12.35 5.28 15.75
C THR A 73 -12.71 4.09 16.63
N ARG A 74 -13.08 2.96 16.01
CA ARG A 74 -13.41 1.72 16.71
C ARG A 74 -12.21 1.12 17.43
N HIS A 75 -11.06 1.08 16.76
CA HIS A 75 -9.82 0.53 17.34
C HIS A 75 -9.32 1.37 18.53
N MET A 76 -9.53 2.68 18.48
CA MET A 76 -9.18 3.60 19.57
C MET A 76 -10.20 3.62 20.72
N HIS A 77 -11.30 2.85 20.61
CA HIS A 77 -12.44 2.91 21.53
C HIS A 77 -12.98 4.34 21.74
N HIS A 78 -12.85 5.19 20.72
CA HIS A 78 -13.37 6.54 20.74
C HIS A 78 -14.79 6.56 20.16
N PHE A 79 -15.65 7.46 20.62
CA PHE A 79 -16.96 7.66 20.00
C PHE A 79 -16.82 8.59 18.80
N GLY A 80 -17.29 8.17 17.64
CA GLY A 80 -17.27 8.99 16.43
C GLY A 80 -18.06 10.29 16.65
N ASN A 81 -17.45 11.43 16.32
CA ASN A 81 -18.07 12.75 16.35
C ASN A 81 -18.20 13.35 14.95
N LEU A 82 -18.17 12.50 13.92
CA LEU A 82 -18.36 12.93 12.54
C LEU A 82 -19.83 13.33 12.36
N ASP A 83 -20.06 14.51 11.78
CA ASP A 83 -21.40 14.92 11.35
C ASP A 83 -21.72 14.21 10.03
N GLU A 84 -22.29 13.00 10.15
CA GLU A 84 -22.64 12.17 8.99
C GLU A 84 -23.68 12.85 8.08
N VAL A 85 -24.59 13.64 8.64
CA VAL A 85 -25.63 14.33 7.87
C VAL A 85 -25.01 15.42 7.01
N PHE A 86 -24.09 16.21 7.59
CA PHE A 86 -23.33 17.19 6.84
C PHE A 86 -22.49 16.52 5.76
N LEU A 87 -21.72 15.48 6.09
CA LEU A 87 -20.87 14.79 5.14
C LEU A 87 -21.68 14.21 3.97
N GLN A 88 -22.78 13.50 4.25
CA GLN A 88 -23.66 12.94 3.22
C GLN A 88 -24.21 14.02 2.29
N ARG A 89 -24.65 15.17 2.85
CA ARG A 89 -25.13 16.29 2.04
C ARG A 89 -24.04 16.81 1.11
N GLU A 90 -22.84 17.06 1.61
CA GLU A 90 -21.73 17.58 0.80
C GLU A 90 -21.32 16.58 -0.30
N VAL A 91 -21.30 15.28 0.00
CA VAL A 91 -21.03 14.22 -1.01
C VAL A 91 -22.08 14.21 -2.11
N VAL A 92 -23.36 14.32 -1.76
CA VAL A 92 -24.45 14.37 -2.76
C VAL A 92 -24.33 15.64 -3.61
N MET A 93 -24.07 16.80 -3.00
CA MET A 93 -23.86 18.06 -3.74
C MET A 93 -22.66 17.97 -4.69
N ALA A 94 -21.57 17.32 -4.27
CA ALA A 94 -20.44 17.05 -5.14
C ALA A 94 -20.85 16.18 -6.33
N ALA A 95 -21.56 15.08 -6.09
CA ALA A 95 -21.98 14.15 -7.14
C ALA A 95 -22.95 14.80 -8.14
N GLU A 96 -23.93 15.58 -7.65
CA GLU A 96 -24.84 16.37 -8.49
C GLU A 96 -24.08 17.38 -9.36
N SER A 97 -23.04 18.01 -8.82
CA SER A 97 -22.19 18.96 -9.56
C SER A 97 -21.38 18.26 -10.65
N VAL A 98 -20.90 17.04 -10.42
CA VAL A 98 -20.25 16.23 -11.47
C VAL A 98 -21.23 15.89 -12.58
N VAL A 99 -22.45 15.47 -12.25
CA VAL A 99 -23.51 15.19 -13.24
C VAL A 99 -23.89 16.44 -14.03
N ALA A 100 -23.79 17.62 -13.42
CA ALA A 100 -24.02 18.91 -14.05
C ALA A 100 -22.83 19.48 -14.84
N ASP A 101 -21.72 18.74 -14.96
CA ASP A 101 -20.47 19.16 -15.63
C ASP A 101 -19.83 20.42 -14.99
N ASP A 102 -20.01 20.61 -13.67
CA ASP A 102 -19.40 21.69 -12.88
C ASP A 102 -18.29 21.14 -11.97
N ALA A 103 -17.13 20.89 -12.57
CA ALA A 103 -15.97 20.32 -11.90
C ALA A 103 -15.44 21.19 -10.75
N GLU A 104 -15.49 22.52 -10.87
CA GLU A 104 -14.99 23.43 -9.83
C GLU A 104 -15.85 23.35 -8.57
N THR A 105 -17.17 23.33 -8.73
CA THR A 105 -18.10 23.18 -7.60
C THR A 105 -18.00 21.78 -7.00
N ALA A 106 -17.86 20.73 -7.82
CA ALA A 106 -17.63 19.37 -7.34
C ALA A 106 -16.36 19.26 -6.47
N ARG A 107 -15.23 19.80 -6.93
CA ARG A 107 -13.97 19.83 -6.18
C ARG A 107 -14.09 20.61 -4.87
N THR A 108 -14.88 21.70 -4.86
CA THR A 108 -15.14 22.48 -3.65
C THR A 108 -15.87 21.66 -2.60
N HIS A 109 -16.96 20.97 -2.97
CA HIS A 109 -17.70 20.10 -2.05
C HIS A 109 -16.88 18.89 -1.58
N LEU A 110 -16.12 18.24 -2.47
CA LEU A 110 -15.20 17.16 -2.10
C LEU A 110 -14.13 17.63 -1.11
N LYS A 111 -13.54 18.80 -1.35
CA LYS A 111 -12.58 19.39 -0.41
C LYS A 111 -13.20 19.59 0.97
N THR A 112 -14.42 20.11 1.05
CA THR A 112 -15.16 20.24 2.32
C THR A 112 -15.39 18.89 3.00
N CYS A 113 -15.66 17.82 2.24
CA CYS A 113 -15.76 16.47 2.79
C CYS A 113 -14.43 16.00 3.42
N PHE A 114 -13.31 16.17 2.72
CA PHE A 114 -11.99 15.80 3.24
C PHE A 114 -11.58 16.64 4.46
N GLU A 115 -11.89 17.93 4.47
CA GLU A 115 -11.67 18.80 5.63
C GLU A 115 -12.49 18.34 6.85
N SER A 116 -13.74 17.91 6.65
CA SER A 116 -14.58 17.37 7.73
C SER A 116 -14.01 16.06 8.31
N LEU A 117 -13.58 15.13 7.45
CA LEU A 117 -12.92 13.89 7.90
C LEU A 117 -11.60 14.17 8.63
N HIS A 118 -10.82 15.12 8.13
CA HIS A 118 -9.57 15.53 8.76
C HIS A 118 -9.81 16.14 10.14
N GLU A 119 -10.74 17.10 10.27
CA GLU A 119 -11.10 17.71 11.55
C GLU A 119 -11.61 16.66 12.55
N ALA A 120 -12.44 15.71 12.08
CA ALA A 120 -12.94 14.62 12.92
C ALA A 120 -11.79 13.78 13.46
N ARG A 121 -10.82 13.40 12.63
CA ARG A 121 -9.63 12.63 13.04
C ARG A 121 -8.77 13.39 14.05
N GLU A 122 -8.47 14.66 13.79
CA GLU A 122 -7.59 15.47 14.66
C GLU A 122 -8.11 15.58 16.10
N ARG A 123 -9.43 15.46 16.33
CA ARG A 123 -10.01 15.50 17.68
C ARG A 123 -9.61 14.32 18.56
N PHE A 124 -9.32 13.15 17.98
CA PHE A 124 -9.03 11.93 18.74
C PHE A 124 -7.70 11.26 18.37
N TYR A 125 -7.12 11.60 17.22
CA TYR A 125 -5.84 11.09 16.77
C TYR A 125 -5.06 12.14 15.95
N PRO A 126 -4.49 13.17 16.60
CA PRO A 126 -3.71 14.23 15.96
C PRO A 126 -2.25 13.83 15.77
N VAL A 127 -2.02 12.67 15.15
CA VAL A 127 -0.69 12.15 14.85
C VAL A 127 -0.59 11.88 13.36
N ASP A 128 0.58 12.17 12.80
CA ASP A 128 0.86 11.87 11.40
C ASP A 128 0.70 10.38 11.11
N CYS A 129 -0.09 10.08 10.09
CA CYS A 129 -0.23 8.74 9.54
C CYS A 129 0.66 8.63 8.30
N TYR A 130 1.51 7.62 8.27
CA TYR A 130 2.34 7.30 7.12
C TYR A 130 1.79 6.05 6.45
N LEU A 131 1.62 6.13 5.13
CA LEU A 131 1.32 4.98 4.29
C LEU A 131 2.61 4.51 3.64
N ILE A 132 2.80 3.20 3.61
CA ILE A 132 3.94 2.57 2.96
C ILE A 132 3.38 1.73 1.84
N ASP A 133 3.70 2.15 0.62
CA ASP A 133 3.44 1.36 -0.56
C ASP A 133 4.67 0.51 -0.88
N LEU A 134 4.43 -0.75 -1.21
CA LEU A 134 5.45 -1.77 -1.41
C LEU A 134 5.17 -2.54 -2.70
N CYS A 135 5.98 -2.30 -3.71
CA CYS A 135 5.94 -3.02 -4.97
C CYS A 135 6.91 -4.19 -4.93
N LEU A 136 6.38 -5.41 -4.99
CA LEU A 136 7.17 -6.63 -5.10
C LEU A 136 7.60 -6.81 -6.56
N VAL A 137 8.91 -6.76 -6.81
CA VAL A 137 9.43 -6.84 -8.19
C VAL A 137 10.14 -8.17 -8.39
N VAL A 138 9.68 -8.92 -9.40
CA VAL A 138 10.32 -10.11 -9.95
C VAL A 138 10.44 -9.94 -11.48
N PRO A 139 11.33 -10.70 -12.16
CA PRO A 139 11.58 -10.49 -13.58
C PRO A 139 10.32 -10.58 -14.45
N GLU A 140 9.37 -11.45 -14.10
CA GLU A 140 8.13 -11.69 -14.84
C GLU A 140 7.15 -10.51 -14.81
N VAL A 141 7.26 -9.63 -13.80
CA VAL A 141 6.37 -8.47 -13.61
C VAL A 141 7.08 -7.13 -13.85
N ALA A 142 8.32 -7.16 -14.35
CA ALA A 142 9.05 -5.97 -14.77
C ALA A 142 8.56 -5.50 -16.17
N ASP A 143 7.28 -5.17 -16.28
CA ASP A 143 6.58 -4.87 -17.53
C ASP A 143 6.34 -3.36 -17.74
N GLU A 144 5.38 -2.99 -18.60
CA GLU A 144 5.01 -1.59 -18.81
C GLU A 144 4.37 -0.93 -17.57
N HIS A 145 3.64 -1.67 -16.73
CA HIS A 145 3.10 -1.11 -15.50
C HIS A 145 4.23 -0.70 -14.55
N PHE A 146 5.28 -1.52 -14.47
CA PHE A 146 6.48 -1.18 -13.72
C PHE A 146 7.19 0.06 -14.29
N ARG A 147 7.28 0.19 -15.62
CA ARG A 147 7.84 1.40 -16.26
C ARG A 147 7.05 2.65 -15.92
N LYS A 148 5.72 2.60 -16.02
CA LYS A 148 4.83 3.71 -15.63
C LYS A 148 5.01 4.10 -14.18
N LEU A 149 5.13 3.12 -13.29
CA LEU A 149 5.39 3.33 -11.87
C LEU A 149 6.70 4.10 -11.66
N LEU A 150 7.79 3.74 -12.33
CA LEU A 150 9.09 4.44 -12.20
C LEU A 150 9.07 5.89 -12.72
N VAL A 151 8.27 6.15 -13.77
CA VAL A 151 8.10 7.51 -14.34
C VAL A 151 7.12 8.35 -13.52
N GLY A 152 6.26 7.71 -12.72
CA GLY A 152 5.27 8.36 -11.87
C GLY A 152 5.86 9.24 -10.77
N GLU A 153 4.96 9.98 -10.13
CA GLU A 153 5.30 10.89 -9.01
C GLU A 153 4.90 10.31 -7.65
N SER A 154 4.08 9.27 -7.62
CA SER A 154 3.63 8.63 -6.38
C SER A 154 4.77 7.83 -5.73
N PRO A 155 5.04 8.04 -4.43
CA PRO A 155 6.13 7.36 -3.75
C PRO A 155 5.82 5.87 -3.53
N VAL A 156 6.76 4.99 -3.90
CA VAL A 156 6.63 3.53 -3.72
C VAL A 156 7.96 2.86 -3.41
N ASN A 157 7.95 1.87 -2.51
CA ASN A 157 9.15 1.14 -2.15
C ASN A 157 9.26 -0.13 -2.99
N LEU A 158 10.40 -0.33 -3.65
CA LEU A 158 10.67 -1.53 -4.44
C LEU A 158 11.30 -2.59 -3.55
N MET A 159 10.65 -3.73 -3.45
CA MET A 159 11.18 -4.90 -2.76
C MET A 159 11.54 -5.95 -3.78
N LEU A 160 12.83 -6.23 -3.91
CA LEU A 160 13.33 -7.24 -4.82
C LEU A 160 14.58 -7.91 -4.28
N ARG A 161 14.77 -9.16 -4.72
CA ARG A 161 16.02 -9.87 -4.53
C ARG A 161 17.05 -9.31 -5.51
N VAL A 162 18.29 -9.11 -5.07
CA VAL A 162 19.29 -8.44 -5.92
C VAL A 162 19.70 -9.30 -7.13
N ALA A 163 19.65 -10.64 -7.02
CA ALA A 163 19.80 -11.51 -8.18
C ALA A 163 18.76 -11.21 -9.28
N ASP A 164 17.50 -10.94 -8.89
CA ASP A 164 16.43 -10.61 -9.84
C ASP A 164 16.66 -9.21 -10.46
N ALA A 165 17.28 -8.28 -9.71
CA ALA A 165 17.69 -6.97 -10.25
C ALA A 165 18.68 -7.12 -11.41
N GLU A 166 19.63 -8.05 -11.32
CA GLU A 166 20.57 -8.31 -12.41
C GLU A 166 19.84 -8.86 -13.64
N THR A 167 18.97 -9.86 -13.46
CA THR A 167 18.16 -10.41 -14.57
C THR A 167 17.31 -9.34 -15.24
N ILE A 168 16.62 -8.49 -14.47
CA ILE A 168 15.80 -7.40 -14.99
C ILE A 168 16.64 -6.43 -15.83
N VAL A 169 17.84 -6.07 -15.38
CA VAL A 169 18.71 -5.13 -16.09
C VAL A 169 19.41 -5.79 -17.29
N GLU A 170 19.69 -7.09 -17.24
CA GLU A 170 20.20 -7.84 -18.38
C GLU A 170 19.15 -7.93 -19.51
N ASP A 171 17.90 -8.18 -19.16
CA ASP A 171 16.79 -8.29 -20.11
C ASP A 171 16.32 -6.92 -20.62
N GLN A 172 16.31 -5.91 -19.76
CA GLN A 172 15.82 -4.56 -20.05
C GLN A 172 16.78 -3.48 -19.48
N PRO A 173 17.94 -3.24 -20.13
CA PRO A 173 18.98 -2.35 -19.62
C PRO A 173 18.52 -0.91 -19.33
N GLU A 174 17.50 -0.43 -20.02
CA GLU A 174 16.90 0.89 -19.81
C GLU A 174 16.29 1.06 -18.41
N LEU A 175 15.81 -0.02 -17.78
CA LEU A 175 15.21 0.04 -16.44
C LEU A 175 16.22 0.46 -15.39
N ALA A 176 17.50 0.16 -15.56
CA ALA A 176 18.54 0.64 -14.65
C ALA A 176 18.65 2.18 -14.66
N GLY A 177 18.39 2.83 -15.79
CA GLY A 177 18.34 4.29 -15.88
C GLY A 177 17.11 4.85 -15.18
N LEU A 178 15.94 4.26 -15.45
CA LEU A 178 14.67 4.69 -14.85
C LEU A 178 14.66 4.53 -13.32
N ILE A 179 15.17 3.40 -12.80
CA ILE A 179 15.29 3.18 -11.36
C ILE A 179 16.26 4.19 -10.74
N ARG A 180 17.39 4.50 -11.40
CA ARG A 180 18.31 5.54 -10.93
C ARG A 180 17.64 6.90 -10.80
N GLU A 181 16.97 7.33 -11.86
CA GLU A 181 16.30 8.63 -11.91
C GLU A 181 15.15 8.72 -10.90
N ALA A 182 14.35 7.66 -10.77
CA ALA A 182 13.26 7.60 -9.80
C ALA A 182 13.77 7.60 -8.35
N TRP A 183 14.86 6.88 -8.06
CA TRP A 183 15.47 6.86 -6.73
C TRP A 183 16.14 8.20 -6.42
N GLU A 184 16.73 8.86 -7.42
CA GLU A 184 17.26 10.22 -7.29
C GLU A 184 16.19 11.26 -7.00
N ARG A 185 15.00 11.11 -7.58
CA ARG A 185 13.84 11.97 -7.34
C ARG A 185 13.09 11.65 -6.05
N GLU A 186 13.52 10.63 -5.29
CA GLU A 186 12.89 10.17 -4.04
C GLU A 186 11.43 9.72 -4.23
N THR A 187 11.03 9.37 -5.46
CA THR A 187 9.74 8.74 -5.77
C THR A 187 9.78 7.23 -5.57
N ILE A 188 10.98 6.65 -5.48
CA ILE A 188 11.15 5.27 -5.02
C ILE A 188 12.26 5.16 -3.98
N ASP A 189 12.19 4.10 -3.19
CA ASP A 189 13.34 3.56 -2.46
C ASP A 189 13.45 2.05 -2.73
N VAL A 190 14.66 1.51 -2.76
CA VAL A 190 14.85 0.06 -2.87
C VAL A 190 15.07 -0.50 -1.47
N VAL A 191 14.17 -1.37 -1.03
CA VAL A 191 14.26 -2.04 0.25
C VAL A 191 14.81 -3.46 0.06
N GLY A 192 15.71 -3.88 0.95
CA GLY A 192 16.33 -5.20 0.90
C GLY A 192 17.85 -5.15 0.88
N GLY A 193 18.46 -5.85 -0.08
CA GLY A 193 19.91 -5.87 -0.27
C GLY A 193 20.60 -7.21 -0.03
N ASP A 194 19.86 -8.26 0.33
CA ASP A 194 20.33 -9.65 0.24
C ASP A 194 20.41 -10.06 -1.24
N TYR A 195 21.47 -10.81 -1.62
CA TYR A 195 21.66 -11.18 -3.02
C TYR A 195 20.76 -12.36 -3.43
N GLU A 196 20.81 -13.47 -2.69
CA GLU A 196 19.96 -14.65 -2.93
C GLU A 196 18.76 -14.76 -1.96
N GLU A 197 18.77 -14.01 -0.85
CA GLU A 197 17.88 -14.26 0.31
C GLU A 197 18.09 -15.67 0.90
N ILE A 198 19.36 -16.05 1.16
CA ILE A 198 19.71 -17.37 1.71
C ILE A 198 19.01 -17.68 3.04
N PRO A 199 18.73 -18.96 3.39
CA PRO A 199 18.02 -19.34 4.60
C PRO A 199 18.89 -19.10 5.85
N VAL A 200 18.78 -17.91 6.45
CA VAL A 200 19.65 -17.39 7.52
C VAL A 200 19.91 -18.40 8.65
N PRO A 201 18.92 -19.14 9.20
CA PRO A 201 19.18 -20.07 10.30
C PRO A 201 20.01 -21.31 9.92
N LEU A 202 20.17 -21.59 8.62
CA LEU A 202 20.78 -22.82 8.10
C LEU A 202 22.19 -22.60 7.52
N VAL A 203 22.67 -21.36 7.50
CA VAL A 203 23.94 -20.98 6.87
C VAL A 203 24.91 -20.37 7.87
N PRO A 204 26.23 -20.53 7.67
CA PRO A 204 27.23 -19.82 8.47
C PRO A 204 27.11 -18.30 8.33
N VAL A 205 27.49 -17.57 9.37
CA VAL A 205 27.45 -16.09 9.40
C VAL A 205 28.28 -15.48 8.26
N ASP A 206 29.41 -16.09 7.89
CA ASP A 206 30.23 -15.62 6.76
C ASP A 206 29.46 -15.64 5.43
N SER A 207 28.59 -16.63 5.21
CA SER A 207 27.76 -16.70 4.00
C SER A 207 26.72 -15.59 3.97
N LEU A 208 26.11 -15.28 5.12
CA LEU A 208 25.16 -14.17 5.25
C LEU A 208 25.84 -12.82 5.02
N LEU A 209 27.01 -12.60 5.62
CA LEU A 209 27.80 -11.39 5.40
C LEU A 209 28.17 -11.22 3.92
N TRP A 210 28.60 -12.30 3.28
CA TRP A 210 28.95 -12.28 1.86
C TRP A 210 27.74 -11.98 0.98
N ASP A 211 26.60 -12.62 1.23
CA ASP A 211 25.36 -12.40 0.48
C ASP A 211 24.89 -10.94 0.56
N LEU A 212 24.85 -10.38 1.78
CA LEU A 212 24.47 -8.99 2.02
C LEU A 212 25.46 -7.99 1.39
N GLN A 213 26.77 -8.24 1.50
CA GLN A 213 27.79 -7.38 0.87
C GLN A 213 27.72 -7.43 -0.66
N ARG A 214 27.51 -8.62 -1.23
CA ARG A 214 27.35 -8.81 -2.67
C ARG A 214 26.09 -8.10 -3.17
N GLY A 215 24.96 -8.25 -2.48
CA GLY A 215 23.71 -7.61 -2.88
C GLY A 215 23.83 -6.09 -2.85
N ARG A 216 24.32 -5.50 -1.75
CA ARG A 216 24.53 -4.04 -1.64
C ARG A 216 25.47 -3.49 -2.71
N SER A 217 26.63 -4.12 -2.92
CA SER A 217 27.57 -3.68 -3.94
C SER A 217 27.02 -3.82 -5.36
N THR A 218 26.17 -4.81 -5.60
CA THR A 218 25.47 -5.00 -6.87
C THR A 218 24.42 -3.92 -7.11
N LEU A 219 23.56 -3.62 -6.13
CA LEU A 219 22.61 -2.51 -6.24
C LEU A 219 23.32 -1.17 -6.47
N LYS A 220 24.43 -0.91 -5.76
CA LYS A 220 25.23 0.29 -5.98
C LYS A 220 25.78 0.38 -7.41
N ARG A 221 26.20 -0.74 -7.99
CA ARG A 221 26.70 -0.79 -9.37
C ARG A 221 25.57 -0.58 -10.39
N LEU A 222 24.41 -1.20 -10.19
CA LEU A 222 23.27 -1.12 -11.11
C LEU A 222 22.56 0.23 -11.04
N PHE A 223 22.34 0.71 -9.81
CA PHE A 223 21.45 1.83 -9.51
C PHE A 223 22.14 3.01 -8.79
N GLY A 224 23.45 2.98 -8.61
CA GLY A 224 24.22 4.10 -8.03
C GLY A 224 24.06 4.29 -6.51
N ARG A 225 23.17 3.53 -5.85
CA ARG A 225 22.85 3.66 -4.42
C ARG A 225 22.82 2.30 -3.71
N GLU A 226 23.07 2.33 -2.41
CA GLU A 226 22.90 1.18 -1.52
C GLU A 226 21.60 1.36 -0.72
N PRO A 227 20.84 0.28 -0.46
CA PRO A 227 19.64 0.37 0.35
C PRO A 227 19.98 0.70 1.80
N THR A 228 19.11 1.46 2.46
CA THR A 228 19.22 1.84 3.88
C THR A 228 18.10 1.26 4.74
N THR A 229 17.10 0.66 4.09
CA THR A 229 16.01 -0.10 4.71
C THR A 229 16.09 -1.55 4.25
N TRP A 230 16.20 -2.47 5.20
CA TRP A 230 16.27 -3.89 4.92
C TRP A 230 14.88 -4.51 4.84
N ALA A 231 14.69 -5.41 3.90
CA ALA A 231 13.48 -6.20 3.73
C ALA A 231 13.86 -7.48 3.00
N ARG A 232 13.08 -8.53 3.18
CA ARG A 232 13.26 -9.75 2.39
C ARG A 232 11.95 -10.50 2.29
N ARG A 233 11.78 -11.19 1.18
CA ARG A 233 10.55 -11.91 0.90
C ARG A 233 10.59 -13.29 1.56
N ARG A 234 11.72 -13.98 1.43
CA ARG A 234 11.87 -15.40 1.78
C ARG A 234 12.74 -15.62 2.99
N PHE A 235 12.40 -16.62 3.80
CA PHE A 235 13.25 -17.20 4.85
C PHE A 235 13.74 -16.24 5.96
N GLY A 236 14.25 -16.86 7.02
CA GLY A 236 14.17 -16.41 8.40
C GLY A 236 14.81 -15.07 8.76
N LEU A 237 14.12 -14.42 9.69
CA LEU A 237 14.69 -13.47 10.64
C LEU A 237 15.65 -14.20 11.57
N ALA A 238 16.67 -13.51 12.06
CA ALA A 238 17.60 -14.06 13.03
C ALA A 238 18.01 -13.00 14.06
N PRO A 239 18.24 -13.39 15.33
CA PRO A 239 18.63 -12.47 16.40
C PRO A 239 19.96 -11.72 16.17
N LEU A 240 20.78 -12.15 15.21
CA LEU A 240 22.04 -11.47 14.87
C LEU A 240 21.86 -10.37 13.81
N LEU A 241 20.73 -10.35 13.08
CA LEU A 241 20.52 -9.43 11.97
C LEU A 241 20.60 -7.95 12.38
N PRO A 242 20.05 -7.49 13.51
CA PRO A 242 20.18 -6.08 13.90
C PRO A 242 21.62 -5.59 13.93
N GLN A 243 22.55 -6.42 14.43
CA GLN A 243 23.98 -6.10 14.43
C GLN A 243 24.54 -5.99 13.01
N LEU A 244 24.27 -6.97 12.15
CA LEU A 244 24.78 -7.00 10.77
C LEU A 244 24.23 -5.84 9.94
N LEU A 245 22.94 -5.56 10.08
CA LEU A 245 22.24 -4.51 9.36
C LEU A 245 22.77 -3.13 9.76
N SER A 246 22.86 -2.86 11.07
CA SER A 246 23.43 -1.60 11.58
C SER A 246 24.88 -1.38 11.10
N ARG A 247 25.73 -2.42 11.17
CA ARG A 247 27.12 -2.36 10.68
C ARG A 247 27.22 -2.21 9.16
N SER A 248 26.19 -2.63 8.44
CA SER A 248 26.07 -2.50 6.99
C SER A 248 25.31 -1.22 6.59
N GLY A 249 25.11 -0.26 7.49
CA GLY A 249 24.53 1.04 7.13
C GLY A 249 23.00 1.07 6.98
N TYR A 250 22.30 0.01 7.36
CA TYR A 250 20.84 0.04 7.45
C TYR A 250 20.42 0.73 8.75
N HIS A 251 19.40 1.59 8.66
CA HIS A 251 18.79 2.24 9.82
C HIS A 251 17.38 1.73 10.12
N SER A 252 16.77 1.00 9.18
CA SER A 252 15.44 0.42 9.40
C SER A 252 15.24 -0.92 8.70
N ALA A 253 14.18 -1.64 9.08
CA ALA A 253 13.85 -2.95 8.53
C ALA A 253 12.33 -3.22 8.44
N LEU A 254 11.94 -4.03 7.46
CA LEU A 254 10.65 -4.72 7.43
C LEU A 254 10.84 -6.09 8.09
N HIS A 255 10.22 -6.26 9.25
CA HIS A 255 10.28 -7.45 10.11
C HIS A 255 9.03 -8.32 9.89
N PHE A 256 8.77 -8.65 8.63
CA PHE A 256 7.82 -9.65 8.20
C PHE A 256 8.41 -10.36 6.98
N LEU A 257 7.88 -11.53 6.67
CA LEU A 257 8.30 -12.34 5.52
C LEU A 257 7.04 -12.69 4.73
N LEU A 258 7.05 -12.47 3.42
CA LEU A 258 5.87 -12.70 2.59
C LEU A 258 5.80 -14.15 2.11
N ASP A 259 6.96 -14.80 1.93
CA ASP A 259 7.05 -16.16 1.39
C ASP A 259 7.81 -17.10 2.34
N ASP A 260 7.20 -18.23 2.67
CA ASP A 260 7.83 -19.37 3.35
C ASP A 260 8.68 -19.00 4.59
N GLY A 261 8.26 -17.96 5.31
CA GLY A 261 8.99 -17.38 6.43
C GLY A 261 8.25 -17.52 7.76
N LEU A 262 9.02 -17.65 8.85
CA LEU A 262 8.48 -17.57 10.21
C LEU A 262 8.85 -16.21 10.82
N TYR A 263 7.84 -15.53 11.35
CA TYR A 263 7.96 -14.27 12.07
C TYR A 263 6.91 -14.22 13.18
N PRO A 264 7.08 -13.37 14.20
CA PRO A 264 6.08 -13.25 15.27
C PRO A 264 4.73 -12.78 14.73
N ASP A 265 3.64 -13.41 15.17
CA ASP A 265 2.27 -13.08 14.77
C ASP A 265 1.81 -11.69 15.23
N SER A 266 2.53 -11.08 16.18
CA SER A 266 2.23 -9.74 16.67
C SER A 266 2.70 -8.68 15.68
N GLU A 267 1.75 -8.11 14.94
CA GLU A 267 1.98 -6.95 14.09
C GLU A 267 2.15 -5.68 14.92
N GLN A 268 3.14 -4.87 14.57
CA GLN A 268 3.40 -3.56 15.15
C GLN A 268 3.77 -2.59 14.03
N SER A 269 3.12 -1.43 13.99
CA SER A 269 3.45 -0.37 13.02
C SER A 269 4.86 0.18 13.22
N LYS A 270 5.40 0.09 14.44
CA LYS A 270 6.80 0.41 14.74
C LYS A 270 7.27 -0.39 15.94
N LEU A 271 8.42 -1.04 15.81
CA LEU A 271 9.08 -1.78 16.88
C LEU A 271 10.59 -1.50 16.89
N ARG A 272 11.22 -1.78 18.03
CA ARG A 272 12.68 -1.75 18.17
C ARG A 272 13.19 -3.17 18.11
N TRP A 273 13.81 -3.55 16.99
CA TRP A 273 14.33 -4.90 16.81
C TRP A 273 15.73 -4.98 17.41
N GLU A 274 15.83 -5.59 18.58
CA GLU A 274 17.08 -5.74 19.32
C GLU A 274 17.76 -7.08 19.00
N GLY A 275 19.05 -7.02 18.68
CA GLY A 275 19.89 -8.19 18.45
C GLY A 275 20.51 -8.73 19.75
N CYS A 276 21.12 -9.91 19.69
CA CYS A 276 21.74 -10.55 20.86
C CYS A 276 22.87 -9.72 21.52
N ASP A 277 23.44 -8.77 20.78
CA ASP A 277 24.50 -7.87 21.26
C ASP A 277 23.97 -6.53 21.79
N GLY A 278 22.64 -6.34 21.83
CA GLY A 278 21.99 -5.09 22.21
C GLY A 278 21.96 -4.03 21.10
N THR A 279 22.44 -4.35 19.88
CA THR A 279 22.24 -3.46 18.72
C THR A 279 20.76 -3.41 18.37
N VAL A 280 20.25 -2.21 18.10
CA VAL A 280 18.83 -2.00 17.80
C VAL A 280 18.67 -1.38 16.42
N VAL A 281 17.72 -1.91 15.65
CA VAL A 281 17.26 -1.34 14.37
C VAL A 281 15.76 -1.04 14.50
N ASP A 282 15.32 0.12 14.02
CA ASP A 282 13.88 0.44 13.96
C ASP A 282 13.23 -0.44 12.88
N ALA A 283 12.10 -1.08 13.19
CA ALA A 283 11.46 -1.96 12.24
C ALA A 283 9.94 -1.89 12.28
N MET A 284 9.30 -2.49 11.28
CA MET A 284 7.85 -2.60 11.15
C MET A 284 7.50 -4.07 10.90
N SER A 285 6.53 -4.62 11.62
CA SER A 285 6.10 -6.02 11.44
C SER A 285 4.68 -6.16 10.92
N ARG A 286 4.00 -5.04 10.64
CA ARG A 286 2.68 -5.06 10.04
C ARG A 286 2.77 -5.41 8.56
N ILE A 287 2.05 -6.44 8.15
CA ILE A 287 2.03 -6.90 6.76
C ILE A 287 1.23 -5.88 5.93
N PRO A 288 1.74 -5.44 4.76
CA PRO A 288 0.97 -4.61 3.84
C PRO A 288 -0.33 -5.30 3.41
N LEU A 289 -1.38 -4.51 3.21
CA LEU A 289 -2.59 -5.02 2.58
C LEU A 289 -2.30 -5.28 1.10
N ALA A 290 -2.88 -6.34 0.54
CA ALA A 290 -2.86 -6.54 -0.91
C ALA A 290 -3.59 -5.38 -1.59
N ALA A 291 -3.00 -4.88 -2.68
CA ALA A 291 -3.59 -3.85 -3.53
C ALA A 291 -4.74 -4.40 -4.38
#